data_AF-A0A6A0HAX2-F1
#
_entry.id   AF-A0A6A0HAX2-F1
#
_cell.length_a   1.000
_cell.length_b   1.000
_cell.length_c   1.000
_cell.angle_alpha   90.00
_cell.angle_beta   90.00
_cell.angle_gamma   90.00
#
_symmetry.space_group_name_H-M   'P 1'
#
loop_
_entity.id
_entity.type
_entity.pdbx_description
1 polymer ?
#
loop_
_entity_poly.entity_id
_entity_poly.type
_entity_poly.pdbx_seq_one_letter_code
_entity_poly.pdbx_strand_id
1 'polypeptide(L)'
;MDQYRNGEYVSSRVMQQTLVYIEMGLGQALMWKLVAPHMLHVLQFVVFPLMCHSDKDQELWDCDPAEYIRQKNDIYEDLVSPVSAAQNVLATCVRKRKQMLEKVMAFVMNVLNTPNVDPRHREGAFHMIGSLGSILMKKDVYKEQMEAMLVQYVFPQLNSEHGYLRARSFWLLQHFTEIR
;
A
#
# COMPACT_ATOMS: atom_id res chain seq x y z
N MET A 1 -6.29 17.40 -1.93
CA MET A 1 -5.88 16.14 -2.58
C MET A 1 -5.89 16.24 -4.11
N ASP A 2 -6.74 17.06 -4.72
CA ASP A 2 -6.71 17.24 -6.19
C ASP A 2 -5.39 17.82 -6.72
N GLN A 3 -4.76 18.74 -5.99
CA GLN A 3 -3.42 19.24 -6.33
C GLN A 3 -2.40 18.11 -6.45
N TYR A 4 -2.36 17.20 -5.46
CA TYR A 4 -1.48 16.02 -5.52
C TYR A 4 -1.82 15.11 -6.70
N ARG A 5 -3.11 14.90 -6.99
CA ARG A 5 -3.55 14.10 -8.15
C ARG A 5 -3.15 14.74 -9.49
N ASN A 6 -3.03 16.06 -9.53
CA ASN A 6 -2.60 16.82 -10.70
C ASN A 6 -1.06 16.90 -10.81
N GLY A 7 -0.31 16.28 -9.89
CA GLY A 7 1.15 16.36 -9.86
C GLY A 7 1.70 17.68 -9.31
N GLU A 8 0.85 18.52 -8.70
CA GLU A 8 1.31 19.73 -8.02
C GLU A 8 2.00 19.37 -6.70
N TYR A 9 3.04 20.13 -6.36
CA TYR A 9 3.79 19.91 -5.12
C TYR A 9 2.90 20.14 -3.90
N VAL A 10 2.82 19.12 -3.04
CA VAL A 10 2.21 19.19 -1.72
C VAL A 10 3.24 18.72 -0.71
N SER A 11 3.46 19.51 0.35
CA SER A 11 4.38 19.13 1.44
C SER A 11 3.97 17.79 2.06
N SER A 12 4.95 16.91 2.29
CA SER A 12 4.75 15.61 2.93
C SER A 12 3.96 15.71 4.24
N ARG A 13 4.19 16.77 5.04
CA ARG A 13 3.48 16.99 6.30
C ARG A 13 2.00 17.32 6.09
N VAL A 14 1.68 18.15 5.11
CA VAL A 14 0.29 18.49 4.77
C VAL A 14 -0.45 17.26 4.26
N MET A 15 0.21 16.46 3.41
CA MET A 15 -0.35 15.20 2.93
C MET A 15 -0.62 14.23 4.09
N GLN A 16 0.38 14.03 4.95
CA GLN A 16 0.26 13.17 6.13
C GLN A 16 -0.89 13.59 7.05
N GLN A 17 -0.99 14.88 7.40
CA GLN A 17 -2.07 15.40 8.25
C GLN A 17 -3.44 15.26 7.60
N THR A 18 -3.53 15.45 6.28
CA THR A 18 -4.77 15.27 5.52
C THR A 18 -5.24 13.81 5.59
N LEU A 19 -4.32 12.85 5.43
CA LEU A 19 -4.64 11.43 5.51
C LEU A 19 -5.06 11.01 6.92
N VAL A 20 -4.37 11.50 7.94
CA VAL A 20 -4.76 11.28 9.35
C VAL A 20 -6.16 11.81 9.61
N TYR A 21 -6.50 13.00 9.12
CA TYR A 21 -7.85 13.55 9.26
C TYR A 21 -8.92 12.66 8.60
N ILE A 22 -8.64 12.15 7.40
CA ILE A 22 -9.52 11.20 6.71
C ILE A 22 -9.67 9.92 7.53
N GLU A 23 -8.58 9.37 8.04
CA GLU A 23 -8.58 8.17 8.87
C GLU A 23 -9.49 8.33 10.11
N MET A 24 -9.40 9.46 10.81
CA MET A 24 -10.27 9.77 11.95
C MET A 24 -11.75 9.82 11.52
N GLY A 25 -12.03 10.42 10.36
CA GLY A 25 -13.36 10.46 9.75
C GLY A 25 -13.93 9.08 9.41
N LEU A 26 -13.08 8.13 9.02
CA LEU A 26 -13.50 6.75 8.71
C LEU A 26 -14.05 5.99 9.92
N GLY A 27 -13.83 6.46 11.14
CA GLY A 27 -14.48 5.92 12.34
C GLY A 27 -15.93 6.39 12.55
N GLN A 28 -16.30 7.54 11.99
CA GLN A 28 -17.56 8.22 12.30
C GLN A 28 -18.64 7.86 11.26
N ALA A 29 -19.85 7.50 11.72
CA ALA A 29 -20.93 7.07 10.81
C ALA A 29 -21.42 8.21 9.90
N LEU A 30 -21.49 9.44 10.41
CA LEU A 30 -21.92 10.62 9.65
C LEU A 30 -20.93 10.93 8.52
N MET A 31 -19.63 11.01 8.85
CA MET A 31 -18.59 11.32 7.88
C MET A 31 -18.49 10.24 6.79
N TRP A 32 -18.66 8.97 7.17
CA TRP A 32 -18.66 7.89 6.18
C TRP A 32 -19.75 8.02 5.12
N LYS A 33 -20.95 8.51 5.46
CA LYS A 33 -22.00 8.70 4.44
C LYS A 33 -21.55 9.65 3.32
N LEU A 34 -20.73 10.65 3.66
CA LEU A 34 -20.18 11.61 2.70
C LEU A 34 -18.99 11.04 1.93
N VAL A 35 -18.11 10.30 2.61
CA VAL A 35 -16.85 9.79 2.03
C VAL A 35 -17.04 8.48 1.26
N ALA A 36 -18.02 7.64 1.62
CA ALA A 36 -18.21 6.30 1.05
C ALA A 36 -18.24 6.24 -0.48
N PRO A 37 -18.95 7.15 -1.20
CA PRO A 37 -18.99 7.13 -2.67
C PRO A 37 -17.60 7.37 -3.30
N HIS A 38 -16.74 8.10 -2.60
CA HIS A 38 -15.43 8.53 -3.11
C HIS A 38 -14.27 7.71 -2.53
N MET A 39 -14.51 6.88 -1.52
CA MET A 39 -13.44 6.24 -0.77
C MET A 39 -12.58 5.32 -1.64
N LEU A 40 -13.21 4.53 -2.53
CA LEU A 40 -12.45 3.68 -3.44
C LEU A 40 -11.55 4.51 -4.36
N HIS A 41 -12.04 5.65 -4.85
CA HIS A 41 -11.28 6.58 -5.67
C HIS A 41 -10.10 7.19 -4.89
N VAL A 42 -10.31 7.56 -3.63
CA VAL A 42 -9.22 8.03 -2.75
C VAL A 42 -8.17 6.94 -2.56
N LEU A 43 -8.59 5.68 -2.39
CA LEU A 43 -7.64 4.56 -2.27
C LEU A 43 -6.83 4.36 -3.56
N GLN A 44 -7.47 4.46 -4.73
CA GLN A 44 -6.84 4.22 -6.02
C GLN A 44 -5.93 5.35 -6.50
N PHE A 45 -6.33 6.61 -6.29
CA PHE A 45 -5.65 7.78 -6.89
C PHE A 45 -4.84 8.60 -5.89
N VAL A 46 -4.88 8.28 -4.60
CA VAL A 46 -4.07 8.97 -3.58
C VAL A 46 -3.26 7.96 -2.77
N VAL A 47 -3.93 7.01 -2.12
CA VAL A 47 -3.25 6.04 -1.23
C VAL A 47 -2.33 5.11 -2.04
N PHE A 48 -2.81 4.53 -3.13
CA PHE A 48 -2.01 3.60 -3.93
C PHE A 48 -0.75 4.26 -4.53
N PRO A 49 -0.81 5.43 -5.20
CA PRO A 49 0.39 6.13 -5.67
C PRO A 49 1.37 6.50 -4.55
N LEU A 50 0.88 6.91 -3.37
CA LEU A 50 1.74 7.17 -2.21
C LEU A 50 2.45 5.91 -1.69
N MET A 51 1.83 4.74 -1.86
CA MET A 51 2.41 3.46 -1.45
C MET A 51 3.35 2.85 -2.49
N CYS A 52 3.34 3.35 -3.73
CA CYS A 52 4.25 2.91 -4.78
C CYS A 52 5.66 3.53 -4.59
N HIS A 53 6.67 2.81 -5.06
CA HIS A 53 8.04 3.32 -5.17
C HIS A 53 8.09 4.62 -5.99
N SER A 54 8.58 5.70 -5.37
CA SER A 54 8.61 7.05 -5.95
C SER A 54 9.92 7.36 -6.68
N ASP A 55 9.99 8.47 -7.41
CA ASP A 55 11.25 8.92 -8.02
C ASP A 55 12.33 9.27 -6.99
N LYS A 56 11.93 9.81 -5.83
CA LYS A 56 12.85 10.05 -4.71
C LYS A 56 13.39 8.76 -4.12
N ASP A 57 12.54 7.74 -4.04
CA ASP A 57 12.95 6.41 -3.60
C ASP A 57 13.94 5.79 -4.59
N GLN A 58 13.72 5.98 -5.89
CA GLN A 58 14.60 5.49 -6.94
C GLN A 58 15.97 6.19 -6.88
N GLU A 59 15.97 7.51 -6.75
CA GLU A 59 17.20 8.30 -6.61
C GLU A 59 18.00 7.84 -5.37
N LEU A 60 17.34 7.63 -4.23
CA LEU A 60 18.01 7.15 -3.03
C LEU A 60 18.52 5.71 -3.20
N TRP A 61 17.73 4.84 -3.85
CA TRP A 61 18.15 3.46 -4.14
C TRP A 61 19.41 3.41 -5.02
N ASP A 62 19.50 4.31 -6.01
CA ASP A 62 20.64 4.36 -6.93
C ASP A 62 21.87 5.01 -6.28
N CYS A 63 21.69 6.03 -5.43
CA CYS A 63 22.78 6.73 -4.76
C CYS A 63 23.32 5.95 -3.55
N ASP A 64 22.44 5.49 -2.67
CA ASP A 64 22.77 4.79 -1.42
C ASP A 64 21.64 3.81 -1.03
N PRO A 65 21.67 2.59 -1.59
CA PRO A 65 20.65 1.59 -1.29
C PRO A 65 20.66 1.12 0.17
N ALA A 66 21.78 1.26 0.89
CA ALA A 66 21.81 0.95 2.33
C ALA A 66 21.02 1.98 3.13
N GLU A 67 21.16 3.27 2.78
CA GLU A 67 20.36 4.34 3.35
C GLU A 67 18.87 4.19 3.03
N TYR A 68 18.53 3.80 1.81
CA TYR A 68 17.14 3.47 1.44
C TYR A 68 16.55 2.42 2.39
N ILE A 69 17.27 1.31 2.61
CA ILE A 69 16.79 0.25 3.49
C ILE A 69 16.67 0.75 4.93
N ARG A 70 17.63 1.55 5.42
CA ARG A 70 17.56 2.16 6.76
C ARG A 70 16.33 3.04 6.91
N GLN A 71 16.12 3.96 5.97
CA GLN A 71 14.99 4.89 6.01
C GLN A 71 13.65 4.17 5.97
N LYS A 72 13.50 3.14 5.13
CA LYS A 72 12.26 2.34 5.04
C LYS A 72 11.98 1.48 6.27
N ASN A 73 12.93 1.32 7.18
CA ASN A 73 12.79 0.59 8.43
C ASN A 73 12.91 1.51 9.67
N ASP A 74 12.94 2.83 9.49
CA ASP A 74 13.04 3.79 10.58
C ASP A 74 11.67 4.14 11.16
N ILE A 75 11.45 3.74 12.41
CA ILE A 75 10.20 3.95 13.16
C ILE A 75 9.89 5.45 13.37
N TYR A 76 10.92 6.31 13.43
CA TYR A 76 10.70 7.75 13.64
C TYR A 76 10.23 8.45 12.36
N GLU A 77 10.75 8.05 11.20
CA GLU A 77 10.29 8.54 9.90
C GLU A 77 8.82 8.15 9.64
N ASP A 78 8.40 6.98 10.11
CA ASP A 78 7.00 6.52 10.01
C ASP A 78 5.99 7.47 10.69
N LEU A 79 6.39 8.20 11.74
CA LEU A 79 5.49 9.10 12.48
C LEU A 79 5.04 10.32 11.66
N VAL A 80 5.84 10.72 10.68
CA VAL A 80 5.60 11.91 9.85
C VAL A 80 5.44 11.58 8.36
N SER A 81 5.62 10.31 8.00
CA SER A 81 5.55 9.83 6.62
C SER A 81 4.10 9.83 6.08
N PRO A 82 3.86 10.41 4.89
CA PRO A 82 2.58 10.30 4.22
C PRO A 82 2.28 8.86 3.78
N VAL A 83 3.30 8.03 3.57
CA VAL A 83 3.15 6.61 3.21
C VAL A 83 2.55 5.83 4.38
N SER A 84 3.06 6.04 5.58
CA SER A 84 2.59 5.36 6.81
C SER A 84 1.18 5.83 7.17
N ALA A 85 0.84 7.11 6.95
CA ALA A 85 -0.54 7.58 7.05
C ALA A 85 -1.48 6.97 5.98
N ALA A 86 -1.00 6.78 4.74
CA ALA A 86 -1.76 6.12 3.68
C ALA A 86 -2.05 4.64 4.03
N GLN A 87 -1.09 3.92 4.60
CA GLN A 87 -1.28 2.56 5.13
C GLN A 87 -2.34 2.53 6.23
N ASN A 88 -2.33 3.48 7.16
CA ASN A 88 -3.32 3.57 8.23
C ASN A 88 -4.73 3.84 7.69
N VAL A 89 -4.87 4.75 6.72
CA VAL A 89 -6.15 4.98 6.01
C VAL A 89 -6.64 3.68 5.36
N LEU A 90 -5.77 2.96 4.66
CA LEU A 90 -6.09 1.68 4.02
C LEU A 90 -6.58 0.65 5.04
N ALA A 91 -5.80 0.41 6.10
CA ALA A 91 -6.11 -0.57 7.13
C ALA A 91 -7.39 -0.21 7.91
N THR A 92 -7.58 1.06 8.26
CA THR A 92 -8.78 1.55 8.96
C THR A 92 -10.02 1.44 8.08
N CYS A 93 -9.91 1.78 6.79
CA CYS A 93 -11.00 1.67 5.83
C CYS A 93 -11.49 0.23 5.71
N VAL A 94 -10.57 -0.69 5.44
CA VAL A 94 -10.86 -2.12 5.26
C VAL A 94 -11.40 -2.76 6.54
N ARG A 95 -10.89 -2.37 7.71
CA ARG A 95 -11.33 -2.92 9.01
C ARG A 95 -12.70 -2.46 9.44
N LYS A 96 -13.02 -1.17 9.26
CA LYS A 96 -14.23 -0.56 9.80
C LYS A 96 -15.41 -0.59 8.82
N ARG A 97 -15.17 -0.70 7.51
CA ARG A 97 -16.19 -0.52 6.49
C ARG A 97 -16.41 -1.78 5.66
N LYS A 98 -17.67 -2.24 5.63
CA LYS A 98 -18.10 -3.42 4.87
C LYS A 98 -17.77 -3.26 3.39
N GLN A 99 -17.49 -4.37 2.72
CA GLN A 99 -17.16 -4.47 1.28
C GLN A 99 -15.88 -3.74 0.84
N MET A 100 -15.23 -2.93 1.69
CA MET A 100 -14.01 -2.23 1.30
C MET A 100 -12.84 -3.19 1.10
N LEU A 101 -12.75 -4.28 1.87
CA LEU A 101 -11.74 -5.32 1.65
C LEU A 101 -11.83 -5.91 0.24
N GLU A 102 -13.02 -6.35 -0.17
CA GLU A 102 -13.26 -6.97 -1.47
C GLU A 102 -12.95 -6.00 -2.61
N LYS A 103 -13.38 -4.74 -2.49
CA LYS A 103 -13.10 -3.69 -3.50
C LYS A 103 -11.60 -3.40 -3.62
N VAL A 104 -10.88 -3.34 -2.51
CA VAL A 104 -9.43 -3.11 -2.49
C VAL A 104 -8.70 -4.31 -3.10
N MET A 105 -9.05 -5.53 -2.70
CA MET A 105 -8.41 -6.74 -3.23
C MET A 105 -8.70 -6.88 -4.73
N ALA A 106 -9.92 -6.60 -5.19
CA ALA A 106 -10.23 -6.59 -6.61
C ALA A 106 -9.36 -5.57 -7.39
N PHE A 107 -9.16 -4.37 -6.84
CA PHE A 107 -8.27 -3.38 -7.43
C PHE A 107 -6.82 -3.86 -7.50
N VAL A 108 -6.28 -4.36 -6.39
CA VAL A 108 -4.89 -4.86 -6.31
C VAL A 108 -4.69 -6.03 -7.29
N MET A 109 -5.63 -6.97 -7.35
CA MET A 109 -5.57 -8.09 -8.29
C MET A 109 -5.65 -7.60 -9.74
N ASN A 110 -6.44 -6.56 -10.03
CA ASN A 110 -6.47 -5.96 -11.37
C ASN A 110 -5.12 -5.36 -11.76
N VAL A 111 -4.43 -4.66 -10.83
CA VAL A 111 -3.07 -4.16 -11.06
C VAL A 111 -2.10 -5.31 -11.35
N LEU A 112 -2.13 -6.37 -10.54
CA LEU A 112 -1.22 -7.52 -10.69
C LEU A 112 -1.46 -8.32 -11.98
N ASN A 113 -2.70 -8.39 -12.46
CA ASN A 113 -3.07 -9.07 -13.70
C ASN A 113 -2.91 -8.19 -14.95
N THR A 114 -2.59 -6.90 -14.80
CA THR A 114 -2.37 -6.02 -15.94
C THR A 114 -1.06 -6.44 -16.66
N PRO A 115 -1.11 -6.78 -17.96
CA PRO A 115 0.08 -7.15 -18.70
C PRO A 115 1.05 -5.97 -18.79
N ASN A 116 2.35 -6.23 -18.62
CA ASN A 116 3.41 -5.21 -18.64
C ASN A 116 3.16 -4.04 -17.67
N VAL A 117 2.52 -4.31 -16.53
CA VAL A 117 2.34 -3.32 -15.46
C VAL A 117 3.68 -2.76 -15.02
N ASP A 118 3.73 -1.45 -14.78
CA ASP A 118 4.89 -0.77 -14.22
C ASP A 118 5.38 -1.52 -12.95
N PRO A 119 6.67 -1.88 -12.85
CA PRO A 119 7.25 -2.51 -11.66
C PRO A 119 6.97 -1.76 -10.36
N ARG A 120 6.84 -0.43 -10.40
CA ARG A 120 6.48 0.41 -9.25
C ARG A 120 5.02 0.19 -8.82
N HIS A 121 4.10 0.02 -9.75
CA HIS A 121 2.71 -0.32 -9.44
C HIS A 121 2.59 -1.74 -8.88
N ARG A 122 3.41 -2.68 -9.37
CA ARG A 122 3.51 -4.03 -8.78
C ARG A 122 4.05 -3.98 -7.35
N GLU A 123 5.07 -3.17 -7.10
CA GLU A 123 5.61 -2.91 -5.75
C GLU A 123 4.54 -2.32 -4.82
N GLY A 124 3.79 -1.32 -5.28
CA GLY A 124 2.70 -0.71 -4.51
C GLY A 124 1.56 -1.70 -4.21
N ALA A 125 1.26 -2.60 -5.15
CA ALA A 125 0.28 -3.67 -4.93
C ALA A 125 0.74 -4.63 -3.82
N PHE A 126 2.01 -5.04 -3.82
CA PHE A 126 2.59 -5.84 -2.74
C PHE A 126 2.59 -5.09 -1.40
N HIS A 127 2.87 -3.80 -1.43
CA HIS A 127 2.84 -2.95 -0.26
C HIS A 127 1.43 -2.93 0.37
N MET A 128 0.38 -2.71 -0.43
CA MET A 128 -1.01 -2.76 0.05
C MET A 128 -1.38 -4.12 0.64
N ILE A 129 -1.00 -5.23 -0.01
CA ILE A 129 -1.29 -6.58 0.50
C ILE A 129 -0.59 -6.81 1.84
N GLY A 130 0.70 -6.47 1.94
CA GLY A 130 1.47 -6.63 3.18
C GLY A 130 0.88 -5.81 4.34
N SER A 131 0.51 -4.55 4.08
CA SER A 131 -0.17 -3.70 5.08
C SER A 131 -1.52 -4.28 5.54
N LEU A 132 -2.16 -5.11 4.72
CA LEU A 132 -3.41 -5.80 5.04
C LEU A 132 -3.20 -7.24 5.55
N GLY A 133 -1.95 -7.73 5.66
CA GLY A 133 -1.64 -9.13 5.97
C GLY A 133 -2.35 -9.65 7.22
N SER A 134 -2.28 -8.90 8.33
CA SER A 134 -2.96 -9.27 9.60
C SER A 134 -4.48 -9.33 9.51
N ILE A 135 -5.09 -8.62 8.55
CA ILE A 135 -6.54 -8.64 8.29
C ILE A 135 -6.89 -9.83 7.37
N LEU A 136 -6.09 -10.05 6.33
CA LEU A 136 -6.27 -11.13 5.37
C LEU A 136 -6.14 -12.51 6.04
N MET A 137 -5.14 -12.68 6.91
CA MET A 137 -4.89 -13.94 7.62
C MET A 137 -5.97 -14.31 8.66
N LYS A 138 -6.85 -13.37 9.02
CA LYS A 138 -8.00 -13.63 9.91
C LYS A 138 -9.26 -14.08 9.17
N LYS A 139 -9.24 -14.14 7.83
CA LYS A 139 -10.39 -14.50 7.01
C LYS A 139 -10.04 -15.72 6.15
N ASP A 140 -10.70 -16.84 6.42
CA ASP A 140 -10.39 -18.13 5.78
C ASP A 140 -10.35 -18.05 4.25
N VAL A 141 -11.35 -17.39 3.64
CA VAL A 141 -11.43 -17.19 2.18
C VAL A 141 -10.16 -16.56 1.59
N TYR A 142 -9.54 -15.61 2.29
CA TYR A 142 -8.32 -14.96 1.82
C TYR A 142 -7.07 -15.75 2.20
N LYS A 143 -7.08 -16.38 3.38
CA LYS A 143 -5.98 -17.22 3.86
C LYS A 143 -5.70 -18.38 2.90
N GLU A 144 -6.74 -19.08 2.45
CA GLU A 144 -6.63 -20.21 1.51
C GLU A 144 -6.07 -19.79 0.14
N GLN A 145 -6.34 -18.56 -0.31
CA GLN A 145 -5.86 -18.04 -1.59
C GLN A 145 -4.47 -17.41 -1.51
N MET A 146 -3.94 -17.20 -0.30
CA MET A 146 -2.72 -16.43 -0.11
C MET A 146 -1.49 -17.15 -0.62
N GLU A 147 -1.40 -18.47 -0.42
CA GLU A 147 -0.30 -19.29 -0.96
C GLU A 147 -0.23 -19.18 -2.49
N ALA A 148 -1.37 -19.37 -3.17
CA ALA A 148 -1.44 -19.24 -4.62
C ALA A 148 -1.03 -17.85 -5.09
N MET A 149 -1.42 -16.79 -4.38
CA MET A 149 -1.01 -15.41 -4.68
C MET A 149 0.50 -15.21 -4.52
N LEU A 150 1.09 -15.73 -3.45
CA LEU A 150 2.54 -15.65 -3.22
C LEU A 150 3.33 -16.37 -4.32
N VAL A 151 2.92 -17.60 -4.66
CA VAL A 151 3.57 -18.39 -5.72
C VAL A 151 3.42 -17.72 -7.08
N GLN A 152 2.22 -17.26 -7.42
CA GLN A 152 1.94 -16.70 -8.74
C GLN A 152 2.59 -15.33 -8.95
N TYR A 153 2.50 -14.43 -7.96
CA TYR A 153 2.90 -13.04 -8.15
C TYR A 153 4.20 -12.69 -7.45
N VAL A 154 4.45 -13.18 -6.24
CA VAL A 154 5.56 -12.71 -5.39
C VAL A 154 6.86 -13.47 -5.69
N PHE A 155 6.81 -14.80 -5.77
CA PHE A 155 8.00 -15.64 -5.99
C PHE A 155 8.76 -15.29 -7.28
N PRO A 156 8.11 -15.00 -8.43
CA PRO A 156 8.82 -14.56 -9.63
C PRO A 156 9.59 -13.25 -9.41
N GLN A 157 9.10 -12.36 -8.53
CA GLN A 157 9.75 -11.08 -8.28
C GLN A 157 10.97 -11.18 -7.36
N LEU A 158 11.20 -12.31 -6.69
CA LEU A 158 12.44 -12.55 -5.92
C LEU A 158 13.68 -12.53 -6.82
N ASN A 159 13.52 -12.82 -8.11
CA ASN A 159 14.56 -12.75 -9.14
C ASN A 159 14.37 -11.57 -10.10
N SER A 160 13.55 -10.57 -9.74
CA SER A 160 13.38 -9.36 -10.55
C SER A 160 14.71 -8.64 -10.75
N GLU A 161 14.91 -7.96 -11.88
CA GLU A 161 16.06 -7.08 -12.10
C GLU A 161 16.04 -5.86 -11.14
N HIS A 162 14.84 -5.41 -10.75
CA HIS A 162 14.65 -4.28 -9.85
C HIS A 162 14.90 -4.67 -8.39
N GLY A 163 15.97 -4.13 -7.80
CA GLY A 163 16.37 -4.43 -6.42
C GLY A 163 15.34 -4.05 -5.37
N TYR A 164 14.69 -2.89 -5.51
CA TYR A 164 13.64 -2.45 -4.59
C TYR A 164 12.43 -3.41 -4.61
N LEU A 165 12.12 -4.03 -5.76
CA LEU A 165 11.01 -4.97 -5.88
C LEU A 165 11.36 -6.33 -5.23
N ARG A 166 12.62 -6.78 -5.35
CA ARG A 166 13.12 -7.93 -4.57
C ARG A 166 12.99 -7.65 -3.07
N ALA A 167 13.46 -6.49 -2.61
CA ALA A 167 13.36 -6.09 -1.20
C ALA A 167 11.91 -6.05 -0.71
N ARG A 168 10.98 -5.46 -1.49
CA ARG A 168 9.55 -5.45 -1.16
C ARG A 168 8.95 -6.85 -1.11
N SER A 169 9.35 -7.72 -2.02
CA SER A 169 8.86 -9.11 -2.08
C SER A 169 9.26 -9.88 -0.81
N PHE A 170 10.50 -9.73 -0.34
CA PHE A 170 10.93 -10.31 0.95
C PHE A 170 10.18 -9.71 2.14
N TRP A 171 10.00 -8.39 2.17
CA TRP A 171 9.20 -7.73 3.20
C TRP A 171 7.76 -8.26 3.23
N LEU A 172 7.15 -8.50 2.06
CA LEU A 172 5.81 -9.08 1.96
C LEU A 172 5.76 -10.49 2.54
N LEU A 173 6.73 -11.34 2.21
CA LEU A 173 6.80 -12.73 2.71
C LEU A 173 6.84 -12.79 4.25
N GLN A 174 7.50 -11.84 4.90
CA GLN A 174 7.54 -11.75 6.36
C GLN A 174 6.13 -11.65 6.99
N HIS A 175 5.16 -11.05 6.30
CA HIS A 175 3.80 -10.89 6.81
C HIS A 175 2.96 -12.17 6.73
N PHE A 176 3.47 -13.20 6.05
CA PHE A 176 2.75 -14.42 5.70
C PHE A 176 3.50 -15.69 6.09
N THR A 177 4.42 -15.60 7.06
CA THR A 177 5.25 -16.71 7.55
C THR A 177 4.46 -17.84 8.21
N GLU A 178 3.23 -17.57 8.66
CA GLU A 178 2.34 -18.57 9.28
C GLU A 178 1.46 -19.34 8.28
N ILE A 179 1.58 -19.05 6.97
CA ILE A 179 0.93 -19.86 5.94
C ILE A 179 1.59 -21.24 5.97
N ARG A 180 0.76 -22.27 6.16
CA ARG A 180 1.16 -23.68 6.20
C ARG A 180 0.67 -24.38 4.95
#